data_AF-A0A6P0RY30-F1
#
_entry.id   AF-A0A6P0RY30-F1
#
_cell.length_a   1.000
_cell.length_b   1.000
_cell.length_c   1.000
_cell.angle_alpha   90.00
_cell.angle_beta   90.00
_cell.angle_gamma   90.00
#
_symmetry.space_group_name_H-M   'P 1'
#
loop_
_entity.id
_entity.type
_entity.pdbx_description
1 polymer ?
#
loop_
_entity_poly.entity_id
_entity_poly.type
_entity_poly.pdbx_seq_one_letter_code
_entity_poly.pdbx_strand_id
1 'polypeptide(L)'
;MKNDFVSKGRSVSDLKVHLVLTTKYRRQVFNTQMLNRLHEILENLLNKWDCKLIEFNGEADHVHALFQYHPDVALSNLVNNLKSVTSRKLRQEFADYLASFYWKDVFWNGSYFVASCGGVTISTLRKYIENQSRPDN
;
A
#
# COMPACT_ATOMS: atom_id res chain seq x y z
N MET A 1 -10.09 12.46 -18.39
CA MET A 1 -9.46 11.47 -17.49
C MET A 1 -8.34 10.80 -18.26
N LYS A 2 -7.08 11.03 -17.88
CA LYS A 2 -6.01 10.10 -18.29
C LYS A 2 -6.41 8.73 -17.71
N ASN A 3 -6.31 7.68 -18.51
CA ASN A 3 -6.76 6.34 -18.14
C ASN A 3 -5.99 5.86 -16.90
N ASP A 4 -6.64 5.87 -15.72
CA ASP A 4 -6.09 5.28 -14.50
C ASP A 4 -6.03 3.73 -14.55
N PHE A 5 -6.51 3.14 -15.65
CA PHE A 5 -6.42 1.71 -15.90
C PHE A 5 -4.98 1.29 -16.22
N VAL A 6 -4.53 0.23 -15.55
CA VAL A 6 -3.27 -0.46 -15.82
C VAL A 6 -3.56 -1.64 -16.76
N SER A 7 -2.88 -1.65 -17.91
CA SER A 7 -2.90 -2.77 -18.86
C SER A 7 -1.62 -3.59 -18.73
N LYS A 8 -1.74 -4.87 -18.37
CA LYS A 8 -0.61 -5.81 -18.25
C LYS A 8 -1.05 -7.21 -18.68
N GLY A 9 -0.27 -7.82 -19.57
CA GLY A 9 -0.57 -9.14 -20.13
C GLY A 9 -1.91 -9.16 -20.85
N ARG A 10 -2.84 -9.99 -20.38
CA ARG A 10 -4.20 -10.14 -20.92
C ARG A 10 -5.27 -9.46 -20.05
N SER A 11 -4.89 -8.49 -19.21
CA SER A 11 -5.84 -7.82 -18.31
C SER A 11 -5.67 -6.31 -18.29
N VAL A 12 -6.79 -5.62 -18.12
CA VAL A 12 -6.89 -4.18 -17.88
C VAL A 12 -7.62 -4.01 -16.56
N SER A 13 -7.03 -3.29 -15.62
CA SER A 13 -7.56 -3.19 -14.25
C SER A 13 -7.38 -1.80 -13.66
N ASP A 14 -8.26 -1.44 -12.74
CA ASP A 14 -8.05 -0.31 -11.83
C ASP A 14 -8.33 -0.76 -10.40
N LEU A 15 -7.36 -1.45 -9.81
CA LEU A 15 -7.44 -1.93 -8.43
C LEU A 15 -6.57 -1.06 -7.54
N LYS A 16 -7.20 -0.29 -6.65
CA LYS A 16 -6.52 0.44 -5.59
C LYS A 16 -6.98 -0.08 -4.24
N VAL A 17 -6.09 0.00 -3.25
CA VAL A 17 -6.39 -0.41 -1.88
C VAL A 17 -5.86 0.63 -0.90
N HIS A 18 -6.66 0.94 0.12
CA HIS A 18 -6.25 1.68 1.28
C HIS A 18 -5.82 0.70 2.37
N LEU A 19 -4.54 0.73 2.71
CA LEU A 19 -3.92 -0.04 3.78
C LEU A 19 -3.72 0.86 5.00
N VAL A 20 -4.08 0.36 6.18
CA VAL A 20 -3.71 0.98 7.46
C VAL A 20 -2.89 0.00 8.30
N LEU A 21 -1.73 0.48 8.76
CA LEU A 21 -0.84 -0.26 9.65
C LEU A 21 -0.69 0.50 10.97
N THR A 22 -0.92 -0.18 12.09
CA THR A 22 -0.73 0.39 13.42
C THR A 22 0.53 -0.16 14.06
N THR A 23 1.24 0.65 14.83
CA THR A 23 2.41 0.23 15.62
C THR A 23 2.00 -0.79 16.69
N LYS A 24 2.97 -1.57 17.16
CA LYS A 24 2.74 -2.55 18.22
C LYS A 24 2.32 -1.81 19.49
N TYR A 25 1.21 -2.25 20.09
CA TYR A 25 0.60 -1.61 21.27
C TYR A 25 0.15 -0.15 21.05
N ARG A 26 0.00 0.29 19.79
CA ARG A 26 -0.31 1.70 19.44
C ARG A 26 0.61 2.71 20.13
N ARG A 27 1.90 2.37 20.24
CA ARG A 27 2.91 3.32 20.72
C ARG A 27 3.07 4.44 19.69
N GLN A 28 3.08 5.67 20.18
CA GLN A 28 3.29 6.89 19.40
C GLN A 28 4.77 7.04 19.04
N VAL A 29 5.29 6.15 18.19
CA VAL A 29 6.71 6.10 17.84
C VAL A 29 7.05 6.99 16.65
N PHE A 30 6.11 7.25 15.75
CA PHE A 30 6.42 7.95 14.52
C PHE A 30 6.70 9.44 14.76
N ASN A 31 7.87 9.86 14.28
CA ASN A 31 8.21 11.25 14.06
C ASN A 31 8.33 11.51 12.54
N THR A 32 8.46 12.78 12.15
CA THR A 32 8.53 13.18 10.73
C THR A 32 9.65 12.47 9.97
N GLN A 33 10.83 12.30 10.58
CA GLN A 33 11.96 11.63 9.93
C GLN A 33 11.64 10.16 9.64
N MET A 34 11.02 9.45 10.60
CA MET A 34 10.62 8.06 10.41
C MET A 34 9.51 7.92 9.36
N LEU A 35 8.54 8.84 9.31
CA LEU A 35 7.48 8.81 8.31
C LEU A 35 8.04 9.04 6.90
N ASN A 36 8.92 10.03 6.73
CA ASN A 36 9.60 10.27 5.45
C ASN A 36 10.41 9.05 5.02
N ARG A 37 11.12 8.43 5.95
CA ARG A 37 11.90 7.23 5.64
C ARG A 37 11.03 6.03 5.29
N LEU A 38 9.91 5.85 6.00
CA LEU A 38 8.94 4.81 5.71
C LEU A 38 8.30 5.01 4.34
N HIS A 39 8.00 6.25 3.95
CA HIS A 39 7.49 6.60 2.62
C HIS A 39 8.44 6.10 1.52
N GLU A 40 9.73 6.44 1.59
CA GLU A 40 10.75 5.99 0.63
C GLU A 40 10.85 4.45 0.57
N ILE A 41 10.82 3.77 1.71
CA ILE A 41 10.90 2.31 1.76
C ILE A 41 9.66 1.69 1.10
N LEU A 42 8.46 2.21 1.40
CA LEU A 42 7.20 1.72 0.84
C LEU A 42 7.14 1.95 -0.66
N GLU A 43 7.49 3.14 -1.14
CA GLU A 43 7.52 3.46 -2.57
C GLU A 43 8.44 2.49 -3.33
N ASN A 44 9.67 2.32 -2.84
CA ASN A 44 10.63 1.38 -3.43
C ASN A 44 10.14 -0.08 -3.40
N LEU A 45 9.49 -0.49 -2.32
CA LEU A 45 9.03 -1.87 -2.16
C LEU A 45 7.79 -2.14 -3.02
N LEU A 46 6.84 -1.21 -3.07
CA LEU A 46 5.67 -1.31 -3.95
C LEU A 46 6.10 -1.36 -5.41
N ASN A 47 7.05 -0.52 -5.84
CA ASN A 47 7.58 -0.55 -7.20
C ASN A 47 8.19 -1.91 -7.56
N LYS A 48 8.88 -2.58 -6.62
CA LYS A 48 9.41 -3.95 -6.83
C LYS A 48 8.33 -5.02 -6.95
N TRP A 49 7.14 -4.76 -6.43
CA TRP A 49 5.96 -5.61 -6.55
C TRP A 49 5.08 -5.21 -7.73
N ASP A 50 5.58 -4.41 -8.67
CA ASP A 50 4.81 -3.82 -9.78
C ASP A 50 3.55 -3.07 -9.30
N CYS A 51 3.59 -2.52 -8.10
CA CYS A 51 2.54 -1.70 -7.51
C CYS A 51 2.95 -0.23 -7.53
N LYS A 52 1.98 0.66 -7.62
CA LYS A 52 2.21 2.11 -7.63
C LYS A 52 1.67 2.74 -6.35
N LEU A 53 2.55 3.33 -5.54
CA LEU A 53 2.12 4.16 -4.42
C LEU A 53 1.44 5.43 -4.97
N ILE A 54 0.24 5.74 -4.46
CA ILE A 54 -0.54 6.92 -4.87
C ILE A 54 -0.43 8.00 -3.81
N GLU A 55 -0.64 7.62 -2.55
CA GLU A 55 -0.62 8.55 -1.42
C GLU A 55 -0.16 7.81 -0.15
N PHE A 56 0.57 8.53 0.70
CA PHE A 56 1.04 8.01 1.97
C PHE A 56 1.07 9.11 3.02
N ASN A 57 0.50 8.82 4.18
CA ASN A 57 0.64 9.68 5.34
C ASN A 57 0.53 8.85 6.63
N GLY A 58 0.81 9.45 7.78
CA GLY A 58 0.68 8.79 9.06
C GLY A 58 0.58 9.74 10.23
N GLU A 59 0.09 9.19 11.33
CA GLU A 59 0.08 9.81 12.64
C GLU A 59 1.14 9.14 13.54
N ALA A 60 1.19 9.53 14.80
CA ALA A 60 2.24 9.07 15.71
C ALA A 60 2.23 7.55 15.94
N ASP A 61 1.08 6.86 15.83
CA ASP A 61 0.94 5.43 16.12
C ASP A 61 0.44 4.57 14.94
N HIS A 62 0.18 5.17 13.77
CA HIS A 62 -0.30 4.43 12.60
C HIS A 62 -0.05 5.16 11.28
N VAL A 63 -0.08 4.41 10.18
CA VAL A 63 0.14 4.93 8.82
C VAL A 63 -0.93 4.45 7.86
N HIS A 64 -1.19 5.28 6.85
CA HIS A 64 -2.12 5.07 5.75
C HIS A 64 -1.33 5.03 4.45
N ALA A 65 -1.57 4.01 3.62
CA ALA A 65 -1.04 3.93 2.27
C ALA A 65 -2.17 3.63 1.29
N LEU A 66 -2.29 4.45 0.25
CA LEU A 66 -3.13 4.19 -0.91
C LEU A 66 -2.22 3.77 -2.06
N PHE A 67 -2.42 2.58 -2.62
CA PHE A 67 -1.63 2.12 -3.75
C PHE A 67 -2.47 1.33 -4.75
N GLN A 68 -2.04 1.38 -6.01
CA GLN A 68 -2.58 0.59 -7.10
C GLN A 68 -1.77 -0.69 -7.26
N TYR A 69 -2.46 -1.81 -7.53
CA TYR A 69 -1.84 -3.12 -7.69
C TYR A 69 -2.50 -3.89 -8.84
N HIS A 70 -1.81 -4.92 -9.35
CA HIS A 70 -2.33 -5.78 -10.40
C HIS A 70 -3.11 -6.98 -9.82
N PRO A 71 -4.15 -7.52 -10.48
CA PRO A 71 -4.99 -8.61 -9.96
C PRO A 71 -4.25 -9.92 -9.58
N ASP A 72 -3.06 -10.15 -10.11
CA ASP A 72 -2.22 -11.32 -9.77
C ASP A 72 -1.50 -11.18 -8.41
N VAL A 73 -1.46 -9.97 -7.84
CA VAL A 73 -0.83 -9.72 -6.55
C VAL A 73 -1.76 -10.14 -5.42
N ALA A 74 -1.36 -11.17 -4.68
CA ALA A 74 -2.00 -11.55 -3.43
C ALA A 74 -1.73 -10.49 -2.35
N LEU A 75 -2.74 -9.65 -2.05
CA LEU A 75 -2.61 -8.53 -1.10
C LEU A 75 -2.09 -8.96 0.28
N SER A 76 -2.49 -10.13 0.79
CA SER A 76 -2.01 -10.64 2.07
C SER A 76 -0.50 -10.87 2.08
N ASN A 77 0.06 -11.41 0.99
CA ASN A 77 1.50 -11.63 0.83
C ASN A 77 2.25 -10.29 0.70
N LEU A 78 1.70 -9.36 -0.08
CA LEU A 78 2.27 -8.02 -0.21
C LEU A 78 2.30 -7.31 1.15
N VAL A 79 1.19 -7.25 1.88
CA VAL A 79 1.12 -6.60 3.20
C VAL A 79 2.09 -7.23 4.19
N ASN A 80 2.21 -8.56 4.21
CA ASN A 80 3.18 -9.26 5.05
C ASN A 80 4.62 -8.86 4.71
N ASN A 81 4.95 -8.73 3.42
CA ASN A 81 6.25 -8.28 2.96
C ASN A 81 6.52 -6.81 3.33
N LEU A 82 5.57 -5.91 3.08
CA LEU A 82 5.64 -4.51 3.47
C LEU A 82 5.94 -4.38 4.97
N LYS A 83 5.16 -5.05 5.84
CA LYS A 83 5.34 -5.00 7.29
C LYS A 83 6.70 -5.56 7.72
N SER A 84 7.13 -6.67 7.14
CA SER A 84 8.39 -7.34 7.53
C SER A 84 9.61 -6.50 7.16
N VAL A 85 9.66 -5.99 5.93
CA VAL A 85 10.79 -5.19 5.44
C VAL A 85 10.86 -3.85 6.16
N THR A 86 9.74 -3.16 6.30
CA THR A 86 9.69 -1.85 6.98
C THR A 86 10.01 -1.97 8.47
N SER A 87 9.49 -2.98 9.17
CA SER A 87 9.82 -3.26 10.57
C SER A 87 11.33 -3.45 10.76
N ARG A 88 11.96 -4.28 9.91
CA ARG A 88 13.39 -4.53 10.00
C ARG A 88 14.21 -3.27 9.73
N LYS A 89 13.91 -2.54 8.64
CA LYS A 89 14.66 -1.33 8.27
C LYS A 89 14.53 -0.23 9.31
N LEU A 90 13.32 0.06 9.77
CA LEU A 90 13.11 1.10 10.79
C LEU A 90 13.77 0.74 12.11
N ARG A 91 13.72 -0.53 12.55
CA ARG A 91 14.43 -0.96 13.75
C ARG A 91 15.94 -0.87 13.62
N GLN A 92 16.50 -1.10 12.43
CA GLN A 92 17.94 -0.96 12.18
C GLN A 92 18.38 0.51 12.13
N GLU A 93 17.62 1.34 11.44
CA GLU A 93 17.97 2.75 11.19
C GLU A 93 17.67 3.66 12.41
N PHE A 94 16.69 3.29 13.25
CA PHE A 94 16.24 4.08 14.41
C PHE A 94 16.33 3.31 15.74
N ALA A 95 17.31 2.40 15.87
CA ALA A 95 17.43 1.50 17.01
C ALA A 95 17.43 2.22 18.37
N ASP A 96 18.28 3.23 18.53
CA ASP A 96 18.44 3.96 19.80
C ASP A 96 17.15 4.69 20.22
N TYR A 97 16.48 5.30 19.25
CA TYR A 97 15.21 5.98 19.47
C TYR A 97 14.10 4.97 19.85
N LEU A 98 14.02 3.85 19.13
CA LEU A 98 13.00 2.82 19.36
C LEU A 98 13.21 2.02 20.65
N ALA A 99 14.44 1.96 21.17
CA ALA A 99 14.74 1.31 22.45
C ALA A 99 13.98 1.93 23.63
N SER A 100 13.60 3.22 23.54
CA SER A 100 12.76 3.87 24.55
C SER A 100 11.29 3.44 24.52
N PHE A 101 10.82 2.82 23.42
CA PHE A 101 9.44 2.38 23.23
C PHE A 101 9.26 0.86 23.31
N TYR A 102 10.27 0.09 22.86
CA TYR A 102 10.21 -1.36 22.76
C TYR A 102 11.43 -2.04 23.37
N TRP A 103 11.17 -3.04 24.22
CA TRP A 103 12.18 -3.91 24.83
C TRP A 103 12.40 -5.22 24.06
N LYS A 104 11.74 -5.38 22.90
CA LYS A 104 11.77 -6.56 22.04
C LYS A 104 11.79 -6.13 20.57
N ASP A 105 12.19 -7.05 19.69
CA ASP A 105 12.20 -6.87 18.24
C ASP A 105 10.79 -6.88 17.62
N VAL A 106 10.00 -5.87 17.94
CA VAL A 106 8.64 -5.65 17.43
C VAL A 106 8.50 -4.24 16.87
N PHE A 107 7.58 -4.06 15.92
CA PHE A 107 7.30 -2.72 15.38
C PHE A 107 5.84 -2.55 15.02
N TRP A 108 5.29 -3.45 14.20
CA TRP A 108 3.88 -3.42 13.80
C TRP A 108 3.00 -4.28 14.71
N ASN A 109 1.72 -3.90 14.81
CA ASN A 109 0.67 -4.83 15.24
C ASN A 109 0.58 -6.01 14.26
N GLY A 110 0.12 -7.18 14.73
CA GLY A 110 -0.11 -8.35 13.88
C GLY A 110 -1.25 -8.12 12.88
N SER A 111 -2.31 -7.43 13.30
CA SER A 111 -3.42 -7.05 12.42
C SER A 111 -3.07 -5.90 11.47
N TYR A 112 -3.92 -5.70 10.47
CA TYR A 112 -3.91 -4.58 9.55
C TYR A 112 -5.32 -4.38 9.00
N PHE A 113 -5.59 -3.21 8.43
CA PHE A 113 -6.85 -2.94 7.74
C PHE A 113 -6.57 -2.76 6.25
N VAL A 114 -7.45 -3.30 5.41
CA VAL A 114 -7.46 -3.07 3.96
C VAL A 114 -8.87 -2.76 3.50
N ALA A 115 -9.03 -1.74 2.66
CA ALA A 115 -10.28 -1.43 1.97
C ALA A 115 -10.01 -1.17 0.49
N SER A 116 -10.81 -1.79 -0.38
CA SER A 116 -10.79 -1.48 -1.80
C SER A 116 -11.18 -0.02 -2.02
N CYS A 117 -10.43 0.65 -2.88
CA CYS A 117 -10.65 2.04 -3.25
C CYS A 117 -10.87 2.09 -4.75
N GLY A 118 -12.03 2.56 -5.19
CA GLY A 118 -12.34 2.60 -6.61
C GLY A 118 -13.82 2.34 -6.86
N GLY A 119 -14.60 3.42 -6.91
CA GLY A 119 -15.86 3.38 -7.64
C GLY A 119 -15.54 3.60 -9.10
N VAL A 120 -15.41 2.52 -9.89
CA VAL A 120 -15.54 2.70 -11.34
C VAL A 120 -16.96 3.21 -11.54
N THR A 121 -17.09 4.49 -11.88
CA THR A 121 -18.43 5.09 -12.08
C THR A 121 -19.17 4.28 -13.14
N ILE A 122 -20.50 4.18 -13.04
CA ILE A 122 -21.32 3.51 -14.07
C ILE A 122 -21.01 4.09 -15.45
N SER A 123 -20.74 5.40 -15.54
CA SER A 123 -20.32 6.05 -16.79
C SER A 123 -18.99 5.52 -17.34
N THR A 124 -18.01 5.24 -16.50
CA THR A 124 -16.72 4.66 -16.92
C THR A 124 -16.90 3.23 -17.40
N LEU A 125 -17.68 2.42 -16.67
CA LEU A 125 -18.02 1.05 -17.10
C LEU A 125 -18.77 1.03 -18.42
N ARG A 126 -19.76 1.93 -18.58
CA ARG A 126 -20.55 2.04 -19.82
C ARG A 126 -19.67 2.35 -21.01
N LYS A 127 -18.80 3.37 -20.91
CA LYS A 127 -17.84 3.69 -21.98
C LYS A 127 -16.89 2.53 -22.28
N TYR A 128 -16.43 1.81 -21.27
CA TYR A 128 -15.58 0.63 -21.47
C TYR A 128 -16.30 -0.44 -22.30
N ILE A 129 -17.58 -0.70 -22.00
CA ILE A 129 -18.43 -1.66 -22.71
C ILE A 129 -18.73 -1.19 -24.14
N GLU A 130 -19.11 0.08 -24.32
CA GLU A 130 -19.42 0.68 -25.64
C GLU A 130 -18.22 0.66 -26.59
N ASN A 131 -16.99 0.77 -26.05
CA ASN A 131 -15.76 0.74 -26.84
C ASN A 131 -15.27 -0.69 -27.15
N GLN A 132 -15.96 -1.74 -26.70
CA GLN A 132 -15.64 -3.11 -27.13
C GLN A 132 -16.22 -3.35 -28.52
N SER A 133 -15.39 -3.79 -29.46
CA SER A 133 -15.83 -4.21 -30.78
C SER A 133 -16.78 -5.40 -30.67
N ARG A 134 -17.97 -5.28 -31.26
CA ARG A 134 -18.90 -6.40 -31.43
C ARG A 134 -18.54 -7.11 -32.74
N PRO A 135 -18.33 -8.44 -32.75
CA PRO A 135 -18.10 -9.15 -33.99
C PRO A 135 -19.36 -9.11 -34.87
N ASP A 136 -19.17 -8.81 -36.15
CA ASP A 136 -20.19 -9.00 -37.18
C ASP A 136 -20.23 -10.49 -37.53
N ASN A 137 -21.41 -11.11 -37.42
CA ASN A 137 -21.65 -12.48 -37.88
C ASN A 137 -21.77 -12.52 -39.41
#